data_AF-A0A2P4TFQ8-F1
#
_entry.id   AF-A0A2P4TFQ8-F1
#
_cell.length_a   1.000
_cell.length_b   1.000
_cell.length_c   1.000
_cell.angle_alpha   90.00
_cell.angle_beta   90.00
_cell.angle_gamma   90.00
#
_symmetry.space_group_name_H-M   'P 1'
#
loop_
_entity.id
_entity.type
_entity.pdbx_description
1 polymer ?
#
loop_
_entity_poly.entity_id
_entity_poly.type
_entity_poly.pdbx_seq_one_letter_code
_entity_poly.pdbx_strand_id
1 'polypeptide(L)'
;MFLDDSFRRWARIRDFVPPFGIKGQDNLIKAILSATKDYRLTPALDSLSCRRCIIVGNGGVLANKSLGLKIDDYDVVVRLNSAPVKGFEKDVGGKTTLRITYPEGAIQKMEQYEKDSLFVLAGFKWQDFKWLKYIVYKEKVAKEGP
;
A
#
# COMPACT_ATOMS: atom_id res chain seq x y z
N MET A 1 -2.10 -11.75 -3.13
CA MET A 1 -2.95 -11.52 -4.31
C MET A 1 -3.38 -10.07 -4.30
N PHE A 2 -3.11 -9.32 -5.37
CA PHE A 2 -3.64 -7.97 -5.52
C PHE A 2 -5.07 -8.08 -6.03
N LEU A 3 -6.02 -7.40 -5.38
CA LEU A 3 -7.40 -7.40 -5.80
C LEU A 3 -7.61 -6.23 -6.76
N ASP A 4 -8.18 -6.54 -7.92
CA ASP A 4 -8.71 -5.57 -8.87
C ASP A 4 -10.22 -5.82 -9.06
N ASP A 5 -10.88 -5.05 -9.92
CA ASP A 5 -12.32 -5.19 -10.18
C ASP A 5 -12.75 -6.59 -10.66
N SER A 6 -11.80 -7.43 -11.11
CA SER A 6 -12.03 -8.81 -11.52
C SER A 6 -11.95 -9.82 -10.36
N PHE A 7 -11.76 -9.37 -9.11
CA PHE A 7 -11.54 -10.25 -7.94
C PHE A 7 -12.60 -11.36 -7.76
N ARG A 8 -13.84 -11.15 -8.25
CA ARG A 8 -14.92 -12.14 -8.20
C ARG A 8 -14.69 -13.37 -9.07
N ARG A 9 -13.78 -13.30 -10.04
CA ARG A 9 -13.39 -14.42 -10.91
C ARG A 9 -12.48 -15.42 -10.20
N TRP A 10 -11.85 -15.01 -9.09
CA TRP A 10 -10.94 -15.86 -8.34
C TRP A 10 -11.75 -16.90 -7.57
N ALA A 11 -11.74 -18.13 -8.07
CA ALA A 11 -12.39 -19.25 -7.41
C ALA A 11 -11.84 -19.37 -5.97
N ARG A 12 -12.75 -19.55 -5.01
CA ARG A 12 -12.45 -19.81 -3.60
C ARG A 12 -11.95 -18.64 -2.74
N ILE A 13 -11.69 -17.44 -3.28
CA ILE A 13 -11.30 -16.28 -2.44
C ILE A 13 -12.39 -15.92 -1.40
N ARG A 14 -13.64 -16.25 -1.71
CA ARG A 14 -14.81 -16.02 -0.86
C ARG A 14 -15.00 -17.11 0.20
N ASP A 15 -14.23 -18.19 0.15
CA ASP A 15 -14.35 -19.31 1.07
C ASP A 15 -13.55 -19.08 2.35
N PHE A 16 -12.52 -18.22 2.27
CA PHE A 16 -11.59 -17.94 3.36
C PHE A 16 -11.76 -16.53 3.91
N VAL A 17 -11.54 -16.38 5.21
CA VAL A 17 -11.46 -15.07 5.88
C VAL A 17 -10.09 -14.42 5.64
N PRO A 18 -9.95 -13.10 5.84
CA PRO A 18 -8.64 -12.45 5.85
C PRO A 18 -7.66 -13.13 6.82
N PRO A 19 -6.34 -13.16 6.51
CA PRO A 19 -5.67 -12.61 5.33
C PRO A 19 -5.71 -13.50 4.07
N PHE A 20 -6.32 -14.69 4.15
CA PHE A 20 -6.26 -15.69 3.07
C PHE A 20 -7.41 -15.58 2.07
N GLY A 21 -8.44 -14.79 2.38
CA GLY A 21 -9.55 -14.50 1.50
C GLY A 21 -10.35 -13.29 1.97
N ILE A 22 -11.58 -13.18 1.47
CA ILE A 22 -12.44 -12.00 1.66
C ILE A 22 -13.86 -12.37 2.09
N LYS A 23 -14.07 -13.58 2.61
CA LYS A 23 -15.38 -14.10 2.98
C LYS A 23 -16.20 -13.06 3.75
N GLY A 24 -17.35 -12.69 3.19
CA GLY A 24 -18.28 -11.73 3.79
C GLY A 24 -17.95 -10.25 3.55
N GLN A 25 -16.90 -9.93 2.78
CA GLN A 25 -16.44 -8.56 2.50
C GLN A 25 -16.63 -8.14 1.02
N ASP A 26 -17.25 -8.99 0.20
CA ASP A 26 -17.38 -8.84 -1.25
C ASP A 26 -17.97 -7.49 -1.70
N ASN A 27 -19.03 -7.04 -1.04
CA ASN A 27 -19.71 -5.80 -1.40
C ASN A 27 -18.87 -4.57 -0.99
N LEU A 28 -18.22 -4.64 0.16
CA LEU A 28 -17.33 -3.60 0.65
C LEU A 28 -16.10 -3.44 -0.26
N ILE A 29 -15.46 -4.56 -0.60
CA ILE A 29 -14.30 -4.57 -1.52
C ILE A 29 -14.71 -4.06 -2.90
N LYS A 30 -15.86 -4.49 -3.44
CA LYS A 30 -16.36 -3.96 -4.72
C LYS A 30 -16.58 -2.45 -4.67
N ALA A 31 -17.15 -1.92 -3.58
CA ALA A 31 -17.37 -0.48 -3.43
C ALA A 31 -16.04 0.29 -3.40
N ILE A 32 -15.07 -0.18 -2.60
CA ILE A 32 -13.72 0.41 -2.52
C ILE A 32 -13.07 0.44 -3.91
N LEU A 33 -13.01 -0.70 -4.60
CA LEU A 33 -12.37 -0.81 -5.92
C LEU A 33 -13.05 0.09 -6.98
N SER A 34 -14.38 0.20 -6.93
CA SER A 34 -15.14 1.11 -7.81
C SER A 34 -14.78 2.59 -7.61
N ALA A 35 -14.35 2.96 -6.40
CA ALA A 35 -13.92 4.32 -6.07
C ALA A 35 -12.42 4.54 -6.35
N THR A 36 -11.59 3.51 -6.20
CA THR A 36 -10.14 3.54 -6.48
C THR A 36 -9.83 3.06 -7.90
N LYS A 37 -10.27 3.82 -8.91
CA LYS A 37 -10.15 3.45 -10.33
C LYS A 37 -8.71 3.40 -10.85
N ASP A 38 -7.80 4.10 -10.19
CA ASP A 38 -6.37 4.03 -10.50
C ASP A 38 -5.66 3.12 -9.49
N TYR A 39 -5.25 1.96 -9.99
CA TYR A 39 -4.53 0.92 -9.25
C TYR A 39 -3.28 0.46 -10.01
N ARG A 40 -2.92 1.17 -11.09
CA ARG A 40 -1.74 0.84 -11.89
C ARG A 40 -0.54 1.62 -11.39
N LEU A 41 0.64 1.09 -11.65
CA LEU A 41 1.86 1.87 -11.50
C LEU A 41 1.99 2.85 -12.68
N THR A 42 2.98 3.73 -12.63
CA THR A 42 3.15 4.75 -13.65
C THR A 42 3.28 4.14 -15.05
N PRO A 43 2.64 4.70 -16.10
CA PRO A 43 2.73 4.19 -17.46
C PRO A 43 4.17 4.11 -17.99
N ALA A 44 5.08 4.93 -17.45
CA ALA A 44 6.51 4.87 -17.77
C ALA A 44 7.14 3.51 -17.42
N LEU A 45 6.62 2.80 -16.41
CA LEU A 45 7.09 1.45 -16.09
C LEU A 45 6.60 0.41 -17.12
N ASP A 46 5.50 0.68 -17.82
CA ASP A 46 4.96 -0.20 -18.86
C ASP A 46 5.80 -0.23 -20.14
N SER A 47 6.59 0.82 -20.41
CA SER A 47 7.50 0.85 -21.55
C SER A 47 8.87 0.20 -21.29
N LEU A 48 9.20 -0.12 -20.03
CA LEU A 48 10.47 -0.75 -19.68
C LEU A 48 10.48 -2.23 -20.05
N SER A 49 11.47 -2.65 -20.84
CA SER A 49 11.70 -4.06 -21.19
C SER A 49 12.19 -4.90 -19.99
N CYS A 50 12.85 -4.26 -19.02
CA CYS A 50 13.28 -4.87 -17.77
C CYS A 50 13.04 -3.90 -16.62
N ARG A 51 12.41 -4.37 -15.55
CA ARG A 51 12.13 -3.58 -14.34
C ARG A 51 12.97 -4.10 -13.20
N ARG A 52 13.74 -3.21 -12.58
CA ARG A 52 14.50 -3.48 -11.37
C ARG A 52 13.71 -2.98 -10.18
N CYS A 53 13.38 -3.90 -9.28
CA CYS A 53 12.62 -3.62 -8.07
C CYS A 53 13.51 -3.76 -6.84
N ILE A 54 13.34 -2.87 -5.86
CA ILE A 54 13.94 -2.99 -4.53
C ILE A 54 12.86 -2.87 -3.45
N ILE A 55 12.97 -3.69 -2.42
CA ILE A 55 12.10 -3.64 -1.24
C ILE A 55 12.94 -3.12 -0.08
N VAL A 56 12.53 -1.98 0.48
CA VAL A 56 13.22 -1.34 1.60
C VAL A 56 12.43 -1.63 2.87
N GLY A 57 12.98 -2.51 3.71
CA GLY A 57 12.44 -2.78 5.04
C GLY A 57 12.73 -1.63 6.02
N ASN A 58 12.17 -1.75 7.24
CA ASN A 58 12.18 -0.66 8.23
C ASN A 58 13.33 -0.79 9.25
N GLY A 59 14.29 -1.68 8.99
CA GLY A 59 15.37 -1.99 9.93
C GLY A 59 16.39 -0.86 10.04
N GLY A 60 16.83 -0.57 11.26
CA GLY A 60 17.83 0.46 11.54
C GLY A 60 19.23 0.19 10.94
N VAL A 61 19.46 -0.98 10.36
CA VAL A 61 20.71 -1.34 9.68
C VAL A 61 21.05 -0.41 8.50
N LEU A 62 20.05 0.29 7.95
CA LEU A 62 20.22 1.27 6.87
C LEU A 62 20.79 2.61 7.35
N ALA A 63 20.76 2.90 8.65
CA ALA A 63 21.25 4.17 9.19
C ALA A 63 22.75 4.35 8.91
N ASN A 64 23.13 5.55 8.48
CA ASN A 64 24.50 5.94 8.13
C ASN A 64 25.13 5.09 7.02
N LYS A 65 24.34 4.43 6.16
CA LYS A 65 24.86 3.62 5.05
C LYS A 65 24.97 4.41 3.74
N SER A 66 24.38 5.60 3.67
CA SER A 66 24.40 6.46 2.48
C SER A 66 23.92 5.74 1.21
N LEU A 67 22.96 4.81 1.35
CA LEU A 67 22.47 3.98 0.24
C LEU A 67 21.40 4.68 -0.61
N GLY A 68 20.98 5.88 -0.25
CA GLY A 68 19.79 6.51 -0.82
C GLY A 68 19.82 6.64 -2.33
N LEU A 69 20.92 7.14 -2.90
CA LEU A 69 21.09 7.24 -4.35
C LEU A 69 21.04 5.87 -5.04
N LYS A 70 21.62 4.83 -4.40
CA LYS A 70 21.61 3.47 -4.95
C LYS A 70 20.22 2.83 -4.88
N ILE A 71 19.42 3.17 -3.88
CA ILE A 71 18.02 2.75 -3.76
C ILE A 71 17.18 3.45 -4.83
N ASP A 72 17.35 4.76 -4.99
CA ASP A 72 16.60 5.57 -5.95
C ASP A 72 16.95 5.26 -7.42
N ASP A 73 18.05 4.58 -7.70
CA ASP A 73 18.42 4.07 -9.04
C ASP A 73 17.50 2.93 -9.53
N TYR A 74 16.73 2.29 -8.65
CA TYR A 74 15.76 1.27 -9.05
C TYR A 74 14.51 1.87 -9.70
N ASP A 75 13.92 1.14 -10.66
CA ASP A 75 12.69 1.55 -11.34
C ASP A 75 11.50 1.57 -10.37
N VAL A 76 11.44 0.55 -9.49
CA VAL A 76 10.38 0.39 -8.50
C VAL A 76 10.98 0.31 -7.10
N VAL A 77 10.61 1.25 -6.23
CA VAL A 77 10.97 1.24 -4.81
C VAL A 77 9.73 0.92 -3.98
N VAL A 78 9.73 -0.24 -3.32
CA VAL A 78 8.65 -0.69 -2.44
C VAL A 78 9.04 -0.41 -0.99
N ARG A 79 8.17 0.28 -0.26
CA ARG A 79 8.31 0.52 1.18
C ARG A 79 7.16 -0.10 1.97
N LEU A 80 7.36 -0.26 3.26
CA LEU A 80 6.44 -0.97 4.15
C LEU A 80 6.05 -0.08 5.33
N ASN A 81 4.78 -0.16 5.72
CA ASN A 81 4.27 0.42 6.97
C ASN A 81 4.65 1.92 7.11
N SER A 82 5.06 2.32 8.31
CA SER A 82 5.40 3.68 8.70
C SER A 82 6.89 4.03 8.55
N ALA A 83 7.64 3.30 7.71
CA ALA A 83 9.05 3.61 7.48
C ALA A 83 9.22 5.07 6.99
N PRO A 84 9.96 5.92 7.74
CA PRO A 84 10.13 7.32 7.38
C PRO A 84 11.10 7.44 6.21
N VAL A 85 10.79 8.36 5.30
CA VAL A 85 11.67 8.78 4.21
C VAL A 85 12.20 10.19 4.48
N LYS A 86 11.30 11.11 4.83
CA LYS A 86 11.62 12.51 5.09
C LYS A 86 12.66 12.64 6.20
N GLY A 87 13.79 13.27 5.90
CA GLY A 87 14.93 13.46 6.82
C GLY A 87 15.92 12.29 6.86
N PHE A 88 15.68 11.21 6.12
CA PHE A 88 16.53 10.02 6.03
C PHE A 88 16.98 9.71 4.60
N GLU A 89 16.70 10.60 3.64
CA GLU A 89 16.86 10.36 2.20
C GLU A 89 18.28 9.95 1.82
N LYS A 90 19.29 10.48 2.53
CA LYS A 90 20.70 10.08 2.33
C LYS A 90 20.90 8.58 2.47
N ASP A 91 20.22 7.96 3.43
CA ASP A 91 20.38 6.55 3.75
C ASP A 91 19.36 5.67 3.05
N VAL A 92 18.11 6.12 2.93
CA VAL A 92 16.99 5.29 2.46
C VAL A 92 16.42 5.69 1.10
N GLY A 93 16.89 6.78 0.51
CA GLY A 93 16.40 7.31 -0.77
C GLY A 93 15.14 8.14 -0.61
N GLY A 94 14.80 8.94 -1.62
CA GLY A 94 13.59 9.77 -1.67
C GLY A 94 12.45 9.17 -2.51
N LYS A 95 12.74 8.16 -3.35
CA LYS A 95 11.75 7.52 -4.23
C LYS A 95 10.91 6.51 -3.45
N THR A 96 9.60 6.53 -3.68
CA THR A 96 8.65 5.47 -3.28
C THR A 96 7.64 5.28 -4.39
N THR A 97 7.61 4.09 -4.99
CA THR A 97 6.66 3.73 -6.05
C THR A 97 5.44 3.04 -5.47
N LEU A 98 5.64 2.15 -4.49
CA LEU A 98 4.57 1.48 -3.76
C LEU A 98 4.84 1.54 -2.26
N ARG A 99 3.79 1.75 -1.47
CA ARG A 99 3.83 1.57 -0.02
C ARG A 99 2.78 0.58 0.42
N ILE A 100 3.24 -0.56 0.95
CA ILE A 100 2.36 -1.61 1.47
C ILE A 100 2.19 -1.42 2.97
N THR A 101 0.95 -1.33 3.44
CA THR A 101 0.67 -1.20 4.87
C THR A 101 -0.70 -1.75 5.24
N TYR A 102 -0.96 -1.86 6.53
CA TYR A 102 -2.25 -2.12 7.15
C TYR A 102 -2.52 -1.01 8.18
N PRO A 103 -3.75 -0.89 8.75
CA PRO A 103 -4.12 0.27 9.57
C PRO A 103 -3.14 0.56 10.71
N GLU A 104 -2.74 -0.45 11.48
CA GLU A 104 -1.85 -0.30 12.63
C GLU A 104 -0.39 -0.01 12.25
N GLY A 105 0.01 -0.35 11.03
CA GLY A 105 1.34 -0.02 10.49
C GLY A 105 1.38 1.27 9.69
N ALA A 106 0.23 1.90 9.42
CA ALA A 106 0.12 3.03 8.51
C ALA A 106 0.69 4.32 9.10
N ILE A 107 1.19 5.19 8.23
CA ILE A 107 1.56 6.56 8.62
C ILE A 107 0.28 7.31 8.99
N GLN A 108 0.31 8.01 10.12
CA GLN A 108 -0.87 8.67 10.70
C GLN A 108 -1.14 10.07 10.15
N LYS A 109 -0.13 10.70 9.55
CA LYS A 109 -0.20 12.05 8.98
C LYS A 109 -0.13 11.98 7.46
N MET A 110 -1.14 12.50 6.77
CA MET A 110 -1.19 12.44 5.29
C MET A 110 0.00 13.15 4.63
N GLU A 111 0.54 14.19 5.27
CA GLU A 111 1.66 14.99 4.74
C GLU A 111 3.00 14.23 4.75
N GLN A 112 3.04 13.08 5.40
CA GLN A 112 4.22 12.21 5.44
C GLN A 112 4.19 11.12 4.37
N TYR A 113 3.07 10.94 3.65
CA TYR A 113 3.01 10.04 2.50
C TYR A 113 3.64 10.68 1.26
N GLU A 114 4.18 9.83 0.40
CA GLU A 114 4.74 10.22 -0.88
C GLU A 114 3.63 10.49 -1.91
N LYS A 115 3.66 11.67 -2.54
CA LYS A 115 2.58 12.19 -3.41
C LYS A 115 2.24 11.28 -4.59
N ASP A 116 3.27 10.67 -5.19
CA ASP A 116 3.15 9.91 -6.44
C ASP A 116 3.30 8.39 -6.23
N SER A 117 3.06 7.93 -5.00
CA SER A 117 3.15 6.51 -4.65
C SER A 117 1.80 5.80 -4.69
N LEU A 118 1.80 4.54 -5.12
CA LEU A 118 0.64 3.67 -4.99
C LEU A 118 0.53 3.16 -3.54
N PHE A 119 -0.54 3.53 -2.86
CA PHE A 119 -0.89 2.97 -1.55
C PHE A 119 -1.49 1.57 -1.72
N VAL A 120 -0.90 0.57 -1.05
CA VAL A 120 -1.36 -0.82 -1.09
C VAL A 120 -1.78 -1.27 0.30
N LEU A 121 -3.06 -1.61 0.47
CA LEU A 121 -3.56 -2.22 1.70
C LEU A 121 -3.22 -3.72 1.75
N ALA A 122 -2.56 -4.15 2.82
CA ALA A 122 -2.53 -5.54 3.26
C ALA A 122 -3.68 -5.79 4.25
N GLY A 123 -4.73 -6.49 3.82
CA GLY A 123 -5.92 -6.77 4.65
C GLY A 123 -5.75 -8.04 5.49
N PHE A 124 -5.68 -7.90 6.81
CA PHE A 124 -5.54 -9.00 7.77
C PHE A 124 -6.83 -9.34 8.50
N LYS A 125 -7.76 -8.38 8.62
CA LYS A 125 -9.06 -8.52 9.29
C LYS A 125 -10.13 -7.67 8.61
N TRP A 126 -11.40 -7.97 8.86
CA TRP A 126 -12.51 -7.26 8.19
C TRP A 126 -12.52 -5.75 8.49
N GLN A 127 -12.05 -5.36 9.69
CA GLN A 127 -11.92 -3.97 10.10
C GLN A 127 -10.94 -3.19 9.21
N ASP A 128 -9.96 -3.84 8.59
CA ASP A 128 -8.99 -3.17 7.71
C ASP A 128 -9.67 -2.65 6.44
N PHE A 129 -10.65 -3.40 5.92
CA PHE A 129 -11.45 -2.95 4.77
C PHE A 129 -12.42 -1.83 5.16
N LYS A 130 -13.02 -1.90 6.37
CA LYS A 130 -13.85 -0.80 6.90
C LYS A 130 -13.02 0.48 7.05
N TRP A 131 -11.78 0.36 7.56
CA TRP A 131 -10.83 1.47 7.65
C TRP A 131 -10.45 2.04 6.28
N LEU A 132 -10.13 1.18 5.30
CA LEU A 132 -9.82 1.65 3.95
C LEU A 132 -11.01 2.36 3.30
N LYS A 133 -12.24 1.89 3.50
CA LYS A 133 -13.44 2.60 3.06
C LYS A 133 -13.48 4.01 3.65
N TYR A 134 -13.24 4.18 4.95
CA TYR A 134 -13.23 5.50 5.58
C TYR A 134 -12.19 6.45 4.96
N ILE A 135 -11.02 5.94 4.61
CA ILE A 135 -9.99 6.72 3.91
C ILE A 135 -10.45 7.11 2.51
N VAL A 136 -10.89 6.13 1.71
CA VAL A 136 -11.26 6.33 0.30
C VAL A 136 -12.44 7.28 0.16
N TYR A 137 -13.46 7.15 1.02
CA TYR A 137 -14.65 7.98 1.00
C TYR A 137 -14.54 9.25 1.87
N LYS A 138 -13.41 9.45 2.56
CA LYS A 138 -13.19 10.54 3.53
C LYS A 138 -14.30 10.63 4.59
N GLU A 139 -14.84 9.48 4.99
CA GLU A 139 -15.86 9.39 6.02
C GLU A 139 -15.21 9.57 7.40
N LYS A 140 -15.88 10.29 8.31
CA LYS A 140 -15.47 10.32 9.71
C LYS A 140 -15.75 8.95 10.32
N VAL A 141 -14.79 8.41 11.08
CA VAL A 141 -15.03 7.24 11.91
C VAL A 141 -16.15 7.61 12.89
N ALA A 142 -17.33 7.02 12.71
CA ALA A 142 -18.38 7.12 13.70
C ALA A 142 -17.81 6.50 14.99
N LYS A 143 -17.78 7.28 16.08
CA LYS A 143 -17.56 6.70 17.40
C LYS A 143 -18.78 5.81 17.66
N GLU A 144 -18.64 4.51 17.45
CA GLU A 144 -19.52 3.56 18.10
C GLU A 144 -19.25 3.74 19.59
N GLY A 145 -20.18 4.42 20.28
CA GLY A 145 -20.10 4.66 21.72
C GLY A 145 -20.24 3.35 22.50
N PRO A 146 -19.89 3.35 23.80
CA PRO A 146 -20.13 2.22 24.67
C PRO A 146 -21.62 1.87 24.77
#